data_AF-A0A951QND4-F1
#
_entry.id   AF-A0A951QND4-F1
#
_cell.length_a   1.000
_cell.length_b   1.000
_cell.length_c   1.000
_cell.angle_alpha   90.00
_cell.angle_beta   90.00
_cell.angle_gamma   90.00
#
_symmetry.space_group_name_H-M   'P 1'
#
loop_
_entity.id
_entity.type
_entity.pdbx_description
1 polymer ?
#
loop_
_entity_poly.entity_id
_entity_poly.type
_entity_poly.pdbx_seq_one_letter_code
_entity_poly.pdbx_strand_id
1 'polypeptide(L)'
;MILQEQLEQVGTSLAWESEDRLCRLYHGDSLEVMASLPPDSVDCIWTDPPYNLSNDGITCMSGQMVKVNKGEWDRSRGAEMDHEFNKAWLAACYRLLKPTGTIWVTGTLHVYPSVGFAMQQLGFRILNDIIWEKPAPPPNLGCRCFTHSTELILWATKAQKGKERYTFNYEVMKAENGDKQMKNVWRMSAPSKEEKRYGKHPTQKPVELVARSLRASTNPGDLVFDPFSGSSTTGVAALALDRHFIGCEADANHIELSRQRLMNPYRFSPKQGLLWSE
;
A
#
# COMPACT_ATOMS: atom_id res chain seq x y z
N MET A 1 20.24 0.86 17.48
CA MET A 1 20.37 0.85 18.96
C MET A 1 19.34 1.77 19.61
N ILE A 2 19.26 3.06 19.25
CA ILE A 2 18.26 4.00 19.83
C ILE A 2 16.79 3.60 19.57
N LEU A 3 16.49 2.95 18.43
CA LEU A 3 15.12 2.51 18.11
C LEU A 3 14.63 1.33 18.97
N GLN A 4 15.53 0.57 19.61
CA GLN A 4 15.21 -0.73 20.20
C GLN A 4 14.64 -0.61 21.61
N GLU A 5 15.16 0.30 22.43
CA GLU A 5 14.70 0.50 23.82
C GLU A 5 13.34 1.19 23.92
N GLN A 6 12.88 1.86 22.85
CA GLN A 6 11.60 2.57 22.84
C GLN A 6 10.38 1.68 22.49
N LEU A 7 10.60 0.46 22.00
CA LEU A 7 9.53 -0.40 21.46
C LEU A 7 8.99 -1.45 22.45
N GLU A 8 9.65 -1.70 23.59
CA GLU A 8 9.27 -2.78 24.53
C GLU A 8 8.15 -2.41 25.53
N GLN A 9 7.67 -1.15 25.57
CA GLN A 9 6.73 -0.68 26.61
C GLN A 9 5.28 -0.46 26.16
N VAL A 10 4.94 -0.72 24.90
CA VAL A 10 3.56 -0.57 24.39
C VAL A 10 3.04 -1.98 24.08
N GLY A 11 1.73 -2.24 24.25
CA GLY A 11 1.08 -3.55 23.98
C GLY A 11 1.14 -4.05 22.53
N THR A 12 2.07 -3.54 21.73
CA THR A 12 2.37 -3.88 20.35
C THR A 12 3.44 -4.95 20.31
N SER A 13 3.05 -6.19 19.98
CA SER A 13 4.01 -7.29 19.90
C SER A 13 4.72 -7.29 18.55
N LEU A 14 6.05 -7.16 18.55
CA LEU A 14 6.89 -7.57 17.43
C LEU A 14 6.59 -9.04 17.13
N ALA A 15 5.92 -9.31 16.02
CA ALA A 15 5.46 -10.64 15.66
C ALA A 15 6.55 -11.43 14.93
N TRP A 16 7.37 -10.74 14.13
CA TRP A 16 8.46 -11.34 13.38
C TRP A 16 9.51 -10.30 12.99
N GLU A 17 10.78 -10.71 12.97
CA GLU A 17 11.92 -9.93 12.47
C GLU A 17 12.78 -10.85 11.59
N SER A 18 13.29 -10.33 10.47
CA SER A 18 14.25 -11.04 9.63
C SER A 18 15.63 -11.15 10.30
N GLU A 19 16.43 -12.16 9.95
CA GLU A 19 17.76 -12.38 10.56
C GLU A 19 18.71 -11.17 10.38
N ASP A 20 18.63 -10.51 9.21
CA ASP A 20 19.38 -9.29 8.89
C ASP A 20 18.80 -8.01 9.51
N ARG A 21 17.65 -8.12 10.19
CA ARG A 21 16.88 -7.04 10.84
C ARG A 21 16.43 -5.93 9.89
N LEU A 22 16.40 -6.19 8.58
CA LEU A 22 15.93 -5.24 7.57
C LEU A 22 14.41 -5.26 7.42
N CYS A 23 13.74 -6.26 7.99
CA CYS A 23 12.30 -6.43 7.92
C CYS A 23 11.70 -6.72 9.30
N ARG A 24 10.64 -5.99 9.67
CA ARG A 24 9.86 -6.24 10.90
C ARG A 24 8.37 -6.27 10.61
N LEU A 25 7.66 -7.17 11.30
CA LEU A 25 6.21 -7.24 11.33
C LEU A 25 5.73 -7.06 12.77
N TYR A 26 4.78 -6.14 12.96
CA TYR A 26 4.10 -5.93 14.22
C TYR A 26 2.67 -6.44 14.10
N HIS A 27 2.23 -7.17 15.13
CA HIS A 27 0.85 -7.58 15.28
C HIS A 27 0.15 -6.64 16.26
N GLY A 28 -0.90 -5.96 15.79
CA GLY A 28 -1.67 -5.02 16.62
C GLY A 28 -2.44 -3.99 15.80
N ASP A 29 -3.07 -3.05 16.53
CA ASP A 29 -3.72 -1.89 15.93
C ASP A 29 -2.69 -0.94 15.32
N SER A 30 -2.98 -0.42 14.12
CA SER A 30 -2.02 0.39 13.38
C SER A 30 -1.75 1.75 14.01
N LEU A 31 -2.71 2.35 14.72
CA LEU A 31 -2.50 3.60 15.43
C LEU A 31 -1.58 3.38 16.65
N GLU A 32 -1.76 2.27 17.37
CA GLU A 32 -0.90 1.90 18.49
C GLU A 32 0.54 1.63 18.04
N VAL A 33 0.71 0.81 16.99
CA VAL A 33 2.04 0.54 16.41
C VAL A 33 2.67 1.83 15.92
N MET A 34 1.95 2.65 15.15
CA MET A 34 2.48 3.93 14.69
C MET A 34 2.88 4.82 15.87
N ALA A 35 2.06 4.92 16.92
CA ALA A 35 2.36 5.72 18.12
C ALA A 35 3.68 5.32 18.81
N SER A 36 4.04 4.03 18.78
CA SER A 36 5.31 3.53 19.32
C SER A 36 6.54 3.86 18.44
N LEU A 37 6.33 4.17 17.15
CA LEU A 37 7.41 4.51 16.23
C LEU A 37 7.81 5.99 16.36
N PRO A 38 9.12 6.31 16.27
CA PRO A 38 9.61 7.68 16.36
C PRO A 38 9.09 8.55 15.20
N PRO A 39 8.86 9.86 15.42
CA PRO A 39 8.52 10.77 14.33
C PRO A 39 9.68 10.89 13.33
N ASP A 40 9.38 11.34 12.10
CA ASP A 40 10.38 11.60 11.06
C ASP A 40 11.34 10.42 10.78
N SER A 41 10.85 9.18 10.88
CA SER A 41 11.67 7.98 10.80
C SER A 41 11.53 7.21 9.49
N VAL A 42 10.44 7.43 8.74
CA VAL A 42 10.09 6.66 7.54
C VAL A 42 10.32 7.47 6.26
N ASP A 43 10.91 6.86 5.24
CA ASP A 43 11.16 7.50 3.93
C ASP A 43 9.93 7.40 3.01
N CYS A 44 9.26 6.26 3.01
CA CYS A 44 8.09 6.03 2.19
C CYS A 44 7.03 5.20 2.92
N ILE A 45 5.76 5.59 2.78
CA ILE A 45 4.63 4.75 3.19
C ILE A 45 3.93 4.29 1.93
N TRP A 46 3.67 2.98 1.80
CA TRP A 46 2.79 2.46 0.76
C TRP A 46 1.74 1.60 1.45
N THR A 47 0.46 1.91 1.24
CA THR A 47 -0.58 1.27 2.03
C THR A 47 -1.91 1.11 1.30
N ASP A 48 -2.61 0.03 1.66
CA ASP A 48 -3.93 -0.36 1.18
C ASP A 48 -4.92 -0.39 2.36
N PRO A 49 -5.51 0.76 2.72
CA PRO A 49 -6.40 0.85 3.88
C PRO A 49 -7.72 0.10 3.64
N PRO A 50 -8.52 -0.15 4.68
CA PRO A 50 -9.90 -0.63 4.52
C PRO A 50 -10.74 0.26 3.59
N TYR A 51 -11.54 -0.35 2.72
CA TYR A 51 -12.35 0.36 1.73
C TYR A 51 -13.81 0.53 2.17
N ASN A 52 -14.17 -0.04 3.33
CA ASN A 52 -15.50 -0.04 3.91
C ASN A 52 -16.57 -0.64 2.98
N LEU A 53 -16.24 -1.73 2.28
CA LEU A 53 -17.04 -2.36 1.24
C LEU A 53 -17.87 -3.56 1.69
N SER A 54 -17.68 -4.06 2.91
CA SER A 54 -18.33 -5.27 3.44
C SER A 54 -19.77 -5.04 3.92
N ASN A 55 -20.53 -4.27 3.14
CA ASN A 55 -21.91 -3.85 3.44
C ASN A 55 -22.93 -4.63 2.57
N ASP A 56 -22.72 -5.95 2.41
CA ASP A 56 -23.60 -6.88 1.70
C ASP A 56 -23.81 -6.59 0.20
N GLY A 57 -22.87 -5.86 -0.42
CA GLY A 57 -22.80 -5.69 -1.88
C GLY A 57 -22.49 -6.98 -2.63
N ILE A 58 -22.66 -6.98 -3.96
CA ILE A 58 -22.49 -8.15 -4.83
C ILE A 58 -21.31 -7.95 -5.80
N THR A 59 -20.54 -9.02 -6.03
CA THR A 59 -19.45 -9.08 -7.03
C THR A 59 -19.42 -10.42 -7.77
N CYS A 60 -18.52 -10.54 -8.75
CA CYS A 60 -18.30 -11.74 -9.54
C CYS A 60 -16.94 -12.36 -9.19
N MET A 61 -16.94 -13.63 -8.76
CA MET A 61 -15.72 -14.43 -8.61
C MET A 61 -15.87 -15.72 -9.40
N SER A 62 -14.91 -16.00 -10.28
CA SER A 62 -14.93 -17.19 -11.16
C SER A 62 -16.25 -17.38 -11.92
N GLY A 63 -16.86 -16.28 -12.39
CA GLY A 63 -18.14 -16.31 -13.12
C GLY A 63 -19.39 -16.47 -12.24
N GLN A 64 -19.24 -16.54 -10.92
CA GLN A 64 -20.35 -16.68 -9.98
C GLN A 64 -20.60 -15.40 -9.19
N MET A 65 -21.87 -15.15 -8.91
CA MET A 65 -22.31 -14.04 -8.05
C MET A 65 -22.01 -14.36 -6.58
N VAL A 66 -21.27 -13.49 -5.92
CA VAL A 66 -20.83 -13.64 -4.52
C VAL A 66 -20.93 -12.31 -3.78
N LYS A 67 -21.00 -12.33 -2.44
CA LYS A 67 -20.98 -11.11 -1.62
C LYS A 67 -19.58 -10.46 -1.63
N VAL A 68 -19.53 -9.13 -1.54
CA VAL A 68 -18.29 -8.32 -1.46
C VAL A 68 -17.67 -8.34 -0.06
N ASN A 69 -18.31 -8.98 0.92
CA ASN A 69 -17.85 -9.00 2.31
C ASN A 69 -16.47 -9.65 2.42
N LYS A 70 -15.46 -8.83 2.75
CA LYS A 70 -14.04 -9.19 2.89
C LYS A 70 -13.66 -9.42 4.35
N GLY A 71 -14.37 -8.80 5.28
CA GLY A 71 -14.21 -8.96 6.73
C GLY A 71 -14.97 -7.88 7.50
N GLU A 72 -15.14 -8.07 8.82
CA GLU A 72 -15.81 -7.09 9.69
C GLU A 72 -15.03 -5.76 9.77
N TRP A 73 -13.70 -5.81 9.62
CA TRP A 73 -12.81 -4.65 9.54
C TRP A 73 -13.09 -3.72 8.34
N ASP A 74 -13.83 -4.19 7.35
CA ASP A 74 -14.16 -3.47 6.11
C ASP A 74 -15.66 -3.08 6.06
N ARG A 75 -16.36 -3.04 7.21
CA ARG A 75 -17.74 -2.52 7.29
C ARG A 75 -17.75 -1.01 7.52
N SER A 76 -18.63 -0.30 6.82
CA SER A 76 -18.82 1.15 7.03
C SER A 76 -19.53 1.42 8.36
N ARG A 77 -19.13 2.49 9.05
CA ARG A 77 -19.80 3.02 10.24
C ARG A 77 -20.53 4.35 9.96
N GLY A 78 -20.68 4.70 8.68
CA GLY A 78 -21.19 6.00 8.24
C GLY A 78 -20.08 6.94 7.78
N ALA A 79 -20.42 7.85 6.87
CA ALA A 79 -19.44 8.67 6.14
C ALA A 79 -18.54 9.49 7.07
N GLU A 80 -19.09 10.07 8.14
CA GLU A 80 -18.36 10.87 9.12
C GLU A 80 -17.38 10.02 9.92
N MET A 81 -17.81 8.89 10.47
CA MET A 81 -16.95 7.99 11.26
C MET A 81 -15.85 7.36 10.39
N ASP A 82 -16.19 7.02 9.16
CA ASP A 82 -15.23 6.49 8.18
C ASP A 82 -14.21 7.58 7.79
N HIS A 83 -14.63 8.83 7.65
CA HIS A 83 -13.72 9.95 7.38
C HIS A 83 -12.78 10.22 8.55
N GLU A 84 -13.29 10.25 9.78
CA GLU A 84 -12.47 10.45 10.99
C GLU A 84 -11.47 9.30 11.18
N PHE A 85 -11.87 8.05 10.88
CA PHE A 85 -10.92 6.93 10.83
C PHE A 85 -9.80 7.20 9.82
N ASN A 86 -10.15 7.62 8.60
CA ASN A 86 -9.18 7.93 7.55
C ASN A 86 -8.19 9.02 7.97
N LYS A 87 -8.71 10.08 8.56
CA LYS A 87 -7.92 11.20 9.05
C LYS A 87 -6.99 10.80 10.19
N ALA A 88 -7.44 9.96 11.12
CA ALA A 88 -6.64 9.53 12.26
C ALA A 88 -5.37 8.77 11.83
N TRP A 89 -5.51 7.75 10.98
CA TRP A 89 -4.34 6.99 10.54
C TRP A 89 -3.45 7.80 9.59
N LEU A 90 -4.02 8.68 8.75
CA LEU A 90 -3.23 9.59 7.92
C LEU A 90 -2.42 10.58 8.76
N ALA A 91 -2.97 11.07 9.87
CA ALA A 91 -2.26 11.97 10.79
C ALA A 91 -1.08 11.26 11.46
N ALA A 92 -1.27 10.00 11.86
CA ALA A 92 -0.19 9.17 12.39
C ALA A 92 0.90 8.93 11.33
N CYS A 93 0.53 8.61 10.09
CA CYS A 93 1.46 8.51 8.96
C CYS A 93 2.23 9.82 8.71
N TYR A 94 1.55 10.96 8.75
CA TYR A 94 2.17 12.28 8.56
C TYR A 94 3.29 12.55 9.59
N ARG A 95 3.06 12.16 10.85
CA ARG A 95 4.06 12.28 11.93
C ARG A 95 5.29 11.39 11.68
N LEU A 96 5.10 10.18 11.16
CA LEU A 96 6.18 9.21 10.93
C LEU A 96 7.05 9.53 9.70
N LEU A 97 6.48 10.14 8.67
CA LEU A 97 7.22 10.49 7.46
C LEU A 97 8.31 11.52 7.78
N LYS A 98 9.52 11.28 7.27
CA LYS A 98 10.60 12.28 7.19
C LYS A 98 10.15 13.52 6.42
N PRO A 99 10.76 14.71 6.64
CA PRO A 99 10.44 15.94 5.90
C PRO A 99 10.37 15.81 4.37
N THR A 100 11.17 14.93 3.78
CA THR A 100 11.21 14.64 2.34
C THR A 100 10.44 13.37 1.94
N GLY A 101 9.81 12.69 2.90
CA GLY A 101 9.14 11.41 2.69
C GLY A 101 7.87 11.53 1.85
N THR A 102 7.46 10.40 1.28
CA THR A 102 6.23 10.31 0.46
C THR A 102 5.32 9.19 0.93
N ILE A 103 4.03 9.30 0.60
CA ILE A 103 3.02 8.29 0.88
C ILE A 103 2.23 7.94 -0.37
N TRP A 104 1.98 6.65 -0.55
CA TRP A 104 1.10 6.08 -1.55
C TRP A 104 -0.09 5.42 -0.84
N VAL A 105 -1.31 5.82 -1.20
CA VAL A 105 -2.54 5.25 -0.62
C VAL A 105 -3.44 4.74 -1.72
N THR A 106 -3.71 3.43 -1.73
CA THR A 106 -4.65 2.84 -2.69
C THR A 106 -6.09 3.03 -2.23
N GLY A 107 -7.01 3.06 -3.19
CA GLY A 107 -8.43 3.21 -2.93
C GLY A 107 -9.28 2.85 -4.12
N THR A 108 -10.55 2.60 -3.85
CA THR A 108 -11.63 2.67 -4.84
C THR A 108 -12.40 3.98 -4.66
N LEU A 109 -13.38 4.24 -5.52
CA LEU A 109 -14.27 5.41 -5.42
C LEU A 109 -14.93 5.59 -4.05
N HIS A 110 -15.05 4.53 -3.25
CA HIS A 110 -15.72 4.52 -1.95
C HIS A 110 -14.91 5.19 -0.84
N VAL A 111 -13.57 5.13 -0.92
CA VAL A 111 -12.66 5.64 0.11
C VAL A 111 -11.78 6.78 -0.40
N TYR A 112 -11.49 6.77 -1.71
CA TYR A 112 -10.57 7.70 -2.36
C TYR A 112 -10.91 9.19 -2.13
N PRO A 113 -12.18 9.65 -2.26
CA PRO A 113 -12.52 11.05 -1.99
C PRO A 113 -12.26 11.46 -0.54
N SER A 114 -12.61 10.60 0.41
CA SER A 114 -12.42 10.84 1.85
C SER A 114 -10.93 10.94 2.20
N VAL A 115 -10.11 10.01 1.70
CA VAL A 115 -8.65 10.00 1.90
C VAL A 115 -8.02 11.25 1.31
N GLY A 116 -8.37 11.61 0.06
CA GLY A 116 -7.83 12.82 -0.58
C GLY A 116 -8.18 14.10 0.19
N PHE A 117 -9.41 14.21 0.68
CA PHE A 117 -9.82 15.35 1.49
C PHE A 117 -9.12 15.37 2.86
N ALA A 118 -9.01 14.23 3.55
CA ALA A 118 -8.27 14.12 4.81
C ALA A 118 -6.79 14.50 4.63
N MET A 119 -6.15 14.07 3.53
CA MET A 119 -4.79 14.46 3.20
C MET A 119 -4.63 15.99 3.08
N GLN A 120 -5.57 16.66 2.41
CA GLN A 120 -5.56 18.12 2.29
C GLN A 120 -5.72 18.80 3.65
N GLN A 121 -6.66 18.32 4.49
CA GLN A 121 -6.87 18.85 5.84
C GLN A 121 -5.62 18.72 6.72
N LEU A 122 -4.86 17.65 6.56
CA LEU A 122 -3.63 17.37 7.32
C LEU A 122 -2.39 18.06 6.75
N GLY A 123 -2.52 18.77 5.62
CA GLY A 123 -1.41 19.51 5.01
C GLY A 123 -0.47 18.67 4.15
N PHE A 124 -0.90 17.48 3.69
CA PHE A 124 -0.19 16.78 2.63
C PHE A 124 -0.29 17.58 1.31
N ARG A 125 0.80 17.61 0.55
CA ARG A 125 0.76 18.00 -0.85
C ARG A 125 0.57 16.75 -1.72
N ILE A 126 -0.61 16.64 -2.33
CA ILE A 126 -0.89 15.61 -3.33
C ILE A 126 -0.09 15.94 -4.60
N LEU A 127 0.68 14.97 -5.08
CA LEU A 127 1.56 15.09 -6.24
C LEU A 127 0.85 14.60 -7.50
N ASN A 128 0.30 13.38 -7.43
CA ASN A 128 -0.44 12.76 -8.52
C ASN A 128 -1.48 11.78 -7.99
N ASP A 129 -2.51 11.57 -8.81
CA ASP A 129 -3.35 10.38 -8.78
C ASP A 129 -2.85 9.39 -9.84
N ILE A 130 -2.62 8.15 -9.43
CA ILE A 130 -2.33 7.04 -10.34
C ILE A 130 -3.60 6.23 -10.54
N ILE A 131 -3.89 5.90 -11.80
CA ILE A 131 -4.99 5.04 -12.20
C ILE A 131 -4.40 3.68 -12.54
N TRP A 132 -4.62 2.70 -11.66
CA TRP A 132 -4.31 1.31 -11.98
C TRP A 132 -5.44 0.72 -12.82
N GLU A 133 -5.20 0.54 -14.12
CA GLU A 133 -6.11 -0.11 -15.05
C GLU A 133 -5.86 -1.63 -15.06
N LYS A 134 -6.91 -2.40 -14.82
CA LYS A 134 -6.92 -3.86 -14.87
C LYS A 134 -7.35 -4.30 -16.28
N PRO A 135 -6.48 -4.99 -17.06
CA PRO A 135 -6.82 -5.43 -18.43
C PRO A 135 -8.01 -6.39 -18.50
N ALA A 136 -8.20 -7.21 -17.47
CA ALA A 136 -9.24 -8.23 -17.40
C ALA A 136 -9.99 -8.14 -16.06
N PRO A 137 -10.80 -7.08 -15.85
CA PRO A 137 -11.55 -6.91 -14.62
C PRO A 137 -12.75 -7.87 -14.58
N PRO A 138 -13.23 -8.27 -13.39
CA PRO A 138 -14.48 -9.00 -13.28
C PRO A 138 -15.64 -8.20 -13.89
N PRO A 139 -16.55 -8.82 -14.65
CA PRO A 139 -17.66 -8.10 -15.28
C PRO A 139 -18.66 -7.59 -14.24
N ASN A 140 -19.34 -6.49 -14.56
CA ASN A 140 -20.49 -6.03 -13.79
C ASN A 140 -21.71 -6.91 -14.10
N LEU A 141 -22.01 -7.87 -13.23
CA LEU A 141 -23.14 -8.81 -13.44
C LEU A 141 -24.51 -8.14 -13.38
N GLY A 142 -24.62 -6.99 -12.72
CA GLY A 142 -25.89 -6.27 -12.60
C GLY A 142 -26.28 -5.50 -13.87
N CYS A 143 -25.32 -5.23 -14.77
CA CYS A 143 -25.51 -4.47 -16.02
C CYS A 143 -26.20 -3.10 -15.83
N ARG A 144 -26.08 -2.50 -14.63
CA ARG A 144 -26.73 -1.22 -14.26
C ARG A 144 -25.74 -0.07 -14.13
N CYS A 145 -24.45 -0.36 -14.19
CA CYS A 145 -23.37 0.62 -14.13
C CYS A 145 -22.13 0.07 -14.85
N PHE A 146 -21.12 0.92 -15.02
CA PHE A 146 -19.87 0.54 -15.67
C PHE A 146 -19.12 -0.55 -14.90
N THR A 147 -18.35 -1.36 -15.62
CA THR A 147 -17.42 -2.32 -15.00
C THR A 147 -16.31 -1.58 -14.28
N HIS A 148 -16.08 -1.91 -13.00
CA HIS A 148 -14.96 -1.39 -12.23
C HIS A 148 -13.63 -1.98 -12.74
N SER A 149 -13.05 -1.31 -13.73
CA SER A 149 -11.78 -1.69 -14.36
C SER A 149 -10.56 -1.01 -13.75
N THR A 150 -10.76 -0.05 -12.85
CA THR A 150 -9.67 0.74 -12.27
C THR A 150 -9.69 0.76 -10.74
N GLU A 151 -8.51 0.90 -10.15
CA GLU A 151 -8.31 1.40 -8.78
C GLU A 151 -7.46 2.68 -8.84
N LEU A 152 -7.58 3.51 -7.81
CA LEU A 152 -6.91 4.80 -7.72
C LEU A 152 -5.84 4.77 -6.62
N ILE A 153 -4.74 5.47 -6.83
CA ILE A 153 -3.64 5.56 -5.85
C ILE A 153 -3.23 7.02 -5.72
N LEU A 154 -3.37 7.60 -4.53
CA LEU A 154 -2.85 8.93 -4.25
C LEU A 154 -1.37 8.84 -3.91
N TRP A 155 -0.56 9.67 -4.56
CA TRP A 155 0.82 9.92 -4.17
C TRP A 155 0.94 11.32 -3.59
N ALA A 156 1.42 11.42 -2.36
CA ALA A 156 1.53 12.69 -1.64
C ALA A 156 2.83 12.79 -0.84
N THR A 157 3.15 14.00 -0.38
CA THR A 157 4.34 14.28 0.43
C THR A 157 4.05 15.36 1.48
N LYS A 158 4.86 15.42 2.54
CA LYS A 158 4.89 16.56 3.46
C LYS A 158 5.87 17.66 3.04
N ALA A 159 6.73 17.39 2.05
CA ALA A 159 7.75 18.33 1.60
C ALA A 159 7.14 19.65 1.12
N GLN A 160 7.58 20.76 1.72
CA GLN A 160 7.07 22.08 1.38
C GLN A 160 7.72 22.57 0.09
N LYS A 161 6.91 23.14 -0.80
CA LYS A 161 7.38 23.62 -2.12
C LYS A 161 8.49 24.66 -1.92
N GLY A 162 9.66 24.41 -2.50
CA GLY A 162 10.81 25.31 -2.43
C GLY A 162 11.64 25.22 -1.15
N LYS A 163 11.30 24.34 -0.19
CA LYS A 163 12.09 24.11 1.02
C LYS A 163 12.80 22.77 1.00
N GLU A 164 12.04 21.69 0.87
CA GLU A 164 12.58 20.33 0.77
C GLU A 164 12.24 19.70 -0.57
N ARG A 165 13.08 18.75 -0.99
CA ARG A 165 12.87 17.95 -2.20
C ARG A 165 12.61 16.50 -1.81
N TYR A 166 11.43 16.00 -2.17
CA TYR A 166 11.11 14.59 -2.06
C TYR A 166 11.79 13.79 -3.18
N THR A 167 11.92 12.48 -2.98
CA THR A 167 12.50 11.59 -3.97
C THR A 167 11.51 11.35 -5.12
N PHE A 168 11.97 11.62 -6.35
CA PHE A 168 11.33 11.15 -7.57
C PHE A 168 12.38 10.75 -8.59
N ASN A 169 12.51 9.45 -8.82
CA ASN A 169 13.51 8.88 -9.72
C ASN A 169 13.03 8.98 -11.18
N TYR A 170 13.00 10.21 -11.70
CA TYR A 170 12.46 10.51 -13.03
C TYR A 170 13.10 9.68 -14.14
N GLU A 171 14.43 9.55 -14.16
CA GLU A 171 15.12 8.79 -15.20
C GLU A 171 14.78 7.29 -15.16
N VAL A 172 14.58 6.71 -13.97
CA VAL A 172 14.12 5.32 -13.82
C VAL A 172 12.71 5.16 -14.39
N MET A 173 11.81 6.08 -14.05
CA MET A 173 10.43 6.07 -14.56
C MET A 173 10.37 6.31 -16.07
N LYS A 174 11.27 7.12 -16.61
CA LYS A 174 11.39 7.35 -18.06
C LYS A 174 11.88 6.09 -18.78
N ALA A 175 12.90 5.43 -18.25
CA ALA A 175 13.44 4.19 -18.80
C ALA A 175 12.40 3.05 -18.79
N GLU A 176 11.64 2.89 -17.69
CA GLU A 176 10.56 1.89 -17.59
C GLU A 176 9.42 2.09 -18.61
N ASN A 177 9.31 3.29 -19.17
CA ASN A 177 8.28 3.64 -20.15
C ASN A 177 8.86 3.87 -21.55
N GLY A 178 9.96 3.16 -21.89
CA GLY A 178 10.57 3.21 -23.22
C GLY A 178 11.16 4.57 -23.56
N ASP A 179 11.92 5.13 -22.62
CA ASP A 179 12.56 6.45 -22.68
C ASP A 179 11.60 7.64 -22.86
N LYS A 180 10.32 7.44 -22.54
CA LYS A 180 9.28 8.49 -22.50
C LYS A 180 8.85 8.73 -21.06
N GLN A 181 8.44 9.96 -20.74
CA GLN A 181 7.93 10.27 -19.40
C GLN A 181 6.81 9.31 -18.99
N MET A 182 6.93 8.71 -17.80
CA MET A 182 5.92 7.82 -17.24
C MET A 182 4.59 8.57 -17.07
N LYS A 183 3.51 7.93 -17.49
CA LYS A 183 2.15 8.46 -17.34
C LYS A 183 1.53 8.00 -16.03
N ASN A 184 0.43 8.64 -15.63
CA ASN A 184 -0.29 8.30 -14.42
C ASN A 184 -1.31 7.16 -14.59
N VAL A 185 -1.51 6.64 -15.81
CA VAL A 185 -2.32 5.44 -16.05
C VAL A 185 -1.39 4.23 -16.17
N TRP A 186 -1.52 3.29 -15.25
CA TRP A 186 -0.70 2.07 -15.22
C TRP A 186 -1.58 0.86 -15.50
N ARG A 187 -1.38 0.25 -16.67
CA ARG A 187 -2.08 -0.96 -17.07
C ARG A 187 -1.34 -2.19 -16.53
N MET A 188 -1.92 -2.87 -15.55
CA MET A 188 -1.31 -4.02 -14.88
C MET A 188 -2.37 -5.07 -14.51
N SER A 189 -2.00 -6.35 -14.59
CA SER A 189 -2.89 -7.45 -14.17
C SER A 189 -3.01 -7.54 -12.66
N ALA A 190 -4.11 -8.14 -12.18
CA ALA A 190 -4.26 -8.54 -10.79
C ALA A 190 -3.18 -9.56 -10.37
N PRO A 191 -2.92 -9.76 -9.06
CA PRO A 191 -1.84 -10.64 -8.63
C PRO A 191 -2.01 -12.06 -9.15
N SER A 192 -0.92 -12.61 -9.66
CA SER A 192 -0.86 -13.93 -10.26
C SER A 192 -1.10 -15.06 -9.24
N LYS A 193 -1.27 -16.30 -9.73
CA LYS A 193 -1.33 -17.48 -8.85
C LYS A 193 -0.05 -17.67 -8.05
N GLU A 194 1.10 -17.40 -8.66
CA GLU A 194 2.41 -17.52 -8.02
C GLU A 194 2.58 -16.52 -6.87
N GLU A 195 2.13 -15.28 -7.05
CA GLU A 195 2.12 -14.29 -5.97
C GLU A 195 1.24 -14.71 -4.77
N LYS A 196 0.32 -15.66 -4.97
CA LYS A 196 -0.62 -16.18 -3.96
C LYS A 196 -0.27 -17.59 -3.48
N ARG A 197 0.93 -18.10 -3.77
CA ARG A 197 1.32 -19.50 -3.49
C ARG A 197 1.25 -19.90 -2.01
N TYR A 198 1.42 -18.95 -1.09
CA TYR A 198 1.39 -19.18 0.36
C TYR A 198 0.00 -19.02 0.99
N GLY A 199 -1.00 -18.60 0.21
CA GLY A 199 -2.35 -18.33 0.73
C GLY A 199 -3.02 -17.17 0.01
N LYS A 200 -4.30 -16.96 0.34
CA LYS A 200 -5.12 -15.92 -0.28
C LYS A 200 -5.46 -14.85 0.75
N HIS A 201 -5.02 -13.62 0.51
CA HIS A 201 -5.64 -12.42 1.08
C HIS A 201 -6.67 -11.87 0.09
N PRO A 202 -7.88 -11.48 0.53
CA PRO A 202 -8.97 -11.10 -0.38
C PRO A 202 -8.65 -9.89 -1.26
N THR A 203 -7.81 -8.98 -0.76
CA THR A 203 -7.44 -7.72 -1.45
C THR A 203 -5.96 -7.61 -1.79
N GLN A 204 -5.23 -8.74 -1.88
CA GLN A 204 -3.81 -8.70 -2.22
C GLN A 204 -3.54 -7.86 -3.48
N LYS A 205 -2.58 -6.94 -3.39
CA LYS A 205 -2.16 -6.06 -4.49
C LYS A 205 -1.01 -6.70 -5.29
N PRO A 206 -0.86 -6.41 -6.60
CA PRO A 206 0.24 -6.94 -7.41
C PRO A 206 1.59 -6.41 -6.91
N VAL A 207 2.60 -7.26 -6.80
CA VAL A 207 3.95 -6.86 -6.35
C VAL A 207 4.54 -5.78 -7.27
N GLU A 208 4.36 -5.89 -8.59
CA GLU A 208 4.90 -4.91 -9.55
C GLU A 208 4.25 -3.52 -9.42
N LEU A 209 2.98 -3.44 -8.99
CA LEU A 209 2.33 -2.17 -8.72
C LEU A 209 3.04 -1.42 -7.60
N VAL A 210 3.33 -2.12 -6.50
CA VAL A 210 4.06 -1.56 -5.36
C VAL A 210 5.51 -1.29 -5.72
N ALA A 211 6.16 -2.23 -6.40
CA ALA A 211 7.57 -2.10 -6.79
C ALA A 211 7.81 -0.88 -7.69
N ARG A 212 6.91 -0.59 -8.65
CA ARG A 212 6.98 0.65 -9.45
C ARG A 212 6.86 1.91 -8.59
N SER A 213 5.87 1.95 -7.67
CA SER A 213 5.74 3.08 -6.72
C SER A 213 7.01 3.28 -5.90
N LEU A 214 7.62 2.21 -5.39
CA LEU A 214 8.85 2.28 -4.61
C LEU A 214 10.06 2.70 -5.46
N ARG A 215 10.25 2.13 -6.66
CA ARG A 215 11.31 2.57 -7.58
C ARG A 215 11.17 4.05 -7.95
N ALA A 216 9.95 4.55 -8.07
CA ALA A 216 9.70 5.96 -8.36
C ALA A 216 10.09 6.89 -7.19
N SER A 217 9.97 6.44 -5.94
CA SER A 217 9.94 7.34 -4.77
C SER A 217 10.92 7.00 -3.64
N THR A 218 11.78 6.00 -3.82
CA THR A 218 12.77 5.55 -2.81
C THR A 218 14.09 5.16 -3.46
N ASN A 219 15.15 5.05 -2.65
CA ASN A 219 16.47 4.53 -2.99
C ASN A 219 16.79 3.26 -2.16
N PRO A 220 17.79 2.46 -2.55
CA PRO A 220 18.28 1.37 -1.71
C PRO A 220 18.62 1.85 -0.28
N GLY A 221 18.26 1.06 0.72
CA GLY A 221 18.41 1.37 2.14
C GLY A 221 17.33 2.25 2.76
N ASP A 222 16.45 2.88 1.95
CA ASP A 222 15.31 3.64 2.47
C ASP A 222 14.35 2.73 3.26
N LEU A 223 13.73 3.29 4.31
CA LEU A 223 12.74 2.59 5.12
C LEU A 223 11.32 2.79 4.55
N VAL A 224 10.69 1.67 4.18
CA VAL A 224 9.29 1.60 3.73
C VAL A 224 8.41 1.10 4.89
N PHE A 225 7.28 1.77 5.13
CA PHE A 225 6.30 1.36 6.13
C PHE A 225 4.93 1.09 5.51
N ASP A 226 4.21 0.10 6.04
CA ASP A 226 2.82 -0.17 5.69
C ASP A 226 1.96 -0.41 6.95
N PRO A 227 1.08 0.54 7.34
CA PRO A 227 0.20 0.39 8.49
C PRO A 227 -0.93 -0.64 8.30
N PHE A 228 -1.20 -1.06 7.07
CA PHE A 228 -2.25 -2.03 6.72
C PHE A 228 -1.65 -3.14 5.87
N SER A 229 -0.68 -3.85 6.44
CA SER A 229 0.23 -4.70 5.69
C SER A 229 -0.46 -5.90 5.04
N GLY A 230 -1.54 -6.42 5.62
CA GLY A 230 -2.29 -7.55 5.08
C GLY A 230 -1.39 -8.75 4.86
N SER A 231 -1.13 -9.06 3.59
CA SER A 231 -0.22 -10.13 3.18
C SER A 231 1.22 -9.67 2.90
N SER A 232 1.60 -8.45 3.26
CA SER A 232 2.94 -7.87 3.07
C SER A 232 3.42 -7.76 1.62
N THR A 233 2.52 -7.44 0.67
CA THR A 233 2.97 -7.14 -0.71
C THR A 233 4.00 -5.99 -0.72
N THR A 234 3.80 -4.98 0.13
CA THR A 234 4.74 -3.86 0.31
C THR A 234 6.11 -4.32 0.76
N GLY A 235 6.19 -5.19 1.77
CA GLY A 235 7.45 -5.73 2.25
C GLY A 235 8.16 -6.61 1.22
N VAL A 236 7.42 -7.46 0.49
CA VAL A 236 7.99 -8.26 -0.61
C VAL A 236 8.62 -7.37 -1.68
N ALA A 237 7.93 -6.28 -2.07
CA ALA A 237 8.46 -5.34 -3.05
C ALA A 237 9.65 -4.53 -2.52
N ALA A 238 9.60 -4.08 -1.27
CA ALA A 238 10.67 -3.31 -0.64
C ALA A 238 11.97 -4.12 -0.55
N LEU A 239 11.90 -5.35 -0.02
CA LEU A 239 13.06 -6.23 0.11
C LEU A 239 13.65 -6.63 -1.25
N ALA A 240 12.80 -6.89 -2.25
CA ALA A 240 13.26 -7.20 -3.62
C ALA A 240 13.97 -6.02 -4.30
N LEU A 241 13.83 -4.81 -3.76
CA LEU A 241 14.48 -3.59 -4.23
C LEU A 241 15.58 -3.15 -3.26
N ASP A 242 16.04 -3.96 -2.31
CA ASP A 242 17.06 -3.56 -1.33
C ASP A 242 16.63 -2.36 -0.45
N ARG A 243 15.35 -2.26 -0.11
CA ARG A 243 14.81 -1.32 0.89
C ARG A 243 14.52 -2.05 2.20
N HIS A 244 14.51 -1.32 3.31
CA HIS A 244 14.07 -1.85 4.60
C HIS A 244 12.55 -1.78 4.71
N PHE A 245 11.95 -2.65 5.52
CA PHE A 245 10.50 -2.73 5.66
C PHE A 245 10.03 -2.85 7.11
N ILE A 246 8.98 -2.11 7.45
CA ILE A 246 8.17 -2.33 8.64
C ILE A 246 6.70 -2.47 8.21
N GLY A 247 6.03 -3.52 8.66
CA GLY A 247 4.60 -3.74 8.45
C GLY A 247 3.83 -3.85 9.76
N CYS A 248 2.59 -3.39 9.75
CA CYS A 248 1.62 -3.62 10.82
C CYS A 248 0.40 -4.38 10.26
N GLU A 249 -0.07 -5.38 10.98
CA GLU A 249 -1.27 -6.13 10.62
C GLU A 249 -2.01 -6.60 11.88
N ALA A 250 -3.34 -6.48 11.88
CA ALA A 250 -4.18 -6.77 13.04
C ALA A 250 -4.67 -8.22 13.09
N ASP A 251 -4.75 -8.92 11.96
CA ASP A 251 -5.16 -10.32 11.90
C ASP A 251 -3.94 -11.26 11.98
N ALA A 252 -3.88 -12.10 13.02
CA ALA A 252 -2.80 -13.06 13.23
C ALA A 252 -2.61 -14.05 12.06
N ASN A 253 -3.67 -14.40 11.32
CA ASN A 253 -3.55 -15.26 10.13
C ASN A 253 -2.85 -14.53 8.99
N HIS A 254 -3.12 -13.23 8.83
CA HIS A 254 -2.46 -12.40 7.84
C HIS A 254 -1.00 -12.11 8.22
N ILE A 255 -0.69 -12.00 9.51
CA ILE A 255 0.70 -11.96 10.02
C ILE A 255 1.46 -13.23 9.61
N GLU A 256 0.89 -14.42 9.82
CA GLU A 256 1.56 -15.68 9.45
C GLU A 256 1.72 -15.80 7.91
N LEU A 257 0.69 -15.43 7.14
CA LEU A 257 0.80 -15.37 5.68
C LEU A 257 1.91 -14.40 5.22
N SER A 258 1.97 -13.22 5.85
CA SER A 258 3.00 -12.21 5.59
C SER A 258 4.40 -12.76 5.88
N ARG A 259 4.60 -13.40 7.03
CA ARG A 259 5.87 -14.03 7.40
C ARG A 259 6.33 -15.05 6.36
N GLN A 260 5.45 -15.95 5.91
CA GLN A 260 5.79 -16.96 4.89
C GLN A 260 6.22 -16.32 3.57
N ARG A 261 5.53 -15.25 3.16
CA ARG A 261 5.87 -14.48 1.95
C ARG A 261 7.20 -13.74 2.06
N LEU A 262 7.52 -13.18 3.23
CA LEU A 262 8.75 -12.41 3.45
C LEU A 262 9.98 -13.31 3.64
N MET A 263 9.82 -14.49 4.25
CA MET A 263 10.91 -15.48 4.38
C MET A 263 11.28 -16.11 3.04
N ASN A 264 10.33 -16.17 2.11
CA ASN A 264 10.52 -16.77 0.79
C ASN A 264 10.07 -15.78 -0.30
N PRO A 265 10.74 -14.61 -0.39
CA PRO A 265 10.26 -13.50 -1.19
C PRO A 265 10.13 -13.93 -2.65
N TYR A 266 9.02 -13.51 -3.25
CA TYR A 266 8.79 -13.66 -4.67
C TYR A 266 9.91 -12.93 -5.42
N ARG A 267 10.79 -13.69 -6.08
CA ARG A 267 11.82 -13.13 -6.96
C ARG A 267 11.14 -12.65 -8.24
N PHE A 268 10.66 -11.41 -8.24
CA PHE A 268 10.31 -10.75 -9.48
C PHE A 268 11.61 -10.36 -10.20
N SER A 269 11.89 -10.99 -11.34
CA SER A 269 12.82 -10.38 -12.28
C SER A 269 12.16 -9.10 -12.79
N PRO A 270 12.79 -7.92 -12.71
CA PRO A 270 12.31 -6.75 -13.42
C PRO A 270 12.18 -7.17 -14.87
N LYS A 271 10.95 -7.37 -15.35
CA LYS A 271 10.74 -7.73 -16.74
C LYS A 271 11.32 -6.60 -17.59
N GLN A 272 12.48 -6.84 -18.19
CA GLN A 272 12.85 -6.14 -19.42
C GLN A 272 11.72 -6.43 -20.42
N GLY A 273 11.00 -5.38 -20.81
CA GLY A 273 9.97 -5.48 -21.85
C GLY A 273 8.60 -5.97 -21.36
N LEU A 274 7.82 -5.05 -20.78
CA LEU A 274 6.44 -4.90 -21.25
C LEU A 274 6.49 -3.95 -22.45
N LEU A 275 6.95 -4.48 -23.58
CA LEU A 275 6.65 -3.90 -24.88
C LEU A 275 5.13 -3.93 -25.00
N TRP A 276 4.53 -2.76 -24.98
CA TRP A 276 3.16 -2.57 -25.39
C TRP A 276 3.06 -3.08 -26.83
N SER A 277 2.43 -4.23 -27.04
CA SER A 277 1.82 -4.50 -28.34
C SER A 277 0.63 -3.56 -28.45
N GLU A 278 0.63 -2.79 -29.53
CA GLU A 278 -0.29 -1.73 -29.95
C GLU A 278 -1.77 -1.95 -29.57
#